data_AF-A0A5D0VYV3-F1
#
_entry.id   AF-A0A5D0VYV3-F1
#
_cell.length_a   1.000
_cell.length_b   1.000
_cell.length_c   1.000
_cell.angle_alpha   90.00
_cell.angle_beta   90.00
_cell.angle_gamma   90.00
#
_symmetry.space_group_name_H-M   'P 1'
#
loop_
_entity.id
_entity.type
_entity.pdbx_description
1 polymer ?
#
loop_
_entity_poly.entity_id
_entity_poly.type
_entity_poly.pdbx_seq_one_letter_code
_entity_poly.pdbx_strand_id
1 'polypeptide(L)'
;MSNQQTFNNFSEFYPYYLEEHSDVTCRRLHFAGSLLVLVVAAWALTSGKLFWLLALPVIGYGFAWVGHFKFEKNRPATFKYPLYSLMGDWVMFRDMLVGRIRF
;
A
#
# COMPACT_ATOMS: atom_id res chain seq x y z
N MET A 1 -19.21 -6.97 17.22
CA MET A 1 -18.06 -7.74 17.72
C MET A 1 -17.21 -8.10 16.52
N SER A 2 -16.07 -7.45 16.31
CA SER A 2 -15.20 -7.78 15.18
C SER A 2 -14.59 -9.16 15.43
N ASN A 3 -15.02 -10.17 14.69
CA ASN A 3 -14.33 -11.46 14.66
C ASN A 3 -12.86 -11.18 14.36
N GLN A 4 -11.96 -11.57 15.25
CA GLN A 4 -10.52 -11.44 15.02
C GLN A 4 -10.13 -12.44 13.93
N GLN A 5 -10.36 -12.07 12.68
CA GLN A 5 -10.01 -12.88 11.52
C GLN A 5 -8.49 -13.00 11.50
N THR A 6 -7.98 -14.22 11.73
CA THR A 6 -6.55 -14.56 11.68
C THR A 6 -6.26 -15.20 10.34
N PHE A 7 -5.25 -14.71 9.63
CA PHE A 7 -4.81 -15.25 8.36
C PHE A 7 -3.57 -16.11 8.58
N ASN A 8 -3.57 -17.34 8.07
CA ASN A 8 -2.44 -18.27 8.24
C ASN A 8 -1.37 -18.08 7.17
N ASN A 9 -1.73 -17.45 6.06
CA ASN A 9 -0.85 -17.16 4.94
C ASN A 9 -1.33 -15.92 4.18
N PHE A 10 -0.48 -15.41 3.29
CA PHE A 10 -0.80 -14.21 2.52
C PHE A 10 -1.95 -14.42 1.52
N SER A 11 -2.09 -15.61 0.93
CA SER A 11 -3.19 -15.88 0.00
C SER A 11 -4.57 -15.77 0.65
N GLU A 12 -4.69 -16.08 1.94
CA GLU A 12 -5.91 -15.85 2.72
C GLU A 12 -6.09 -14.35 3.05
N PHE A 13 -5.00 -13.63 3.31
CA PHE A 13 -5.02 -12.21 3.64
C PHE A 13 -5.33 -11.31 2.44
N TYR A 14 -4.83 -11.64 1.25
CA TYR A 14 -4.86 -10.73 0.11
C TYR A 14 -6.28 -10.36 -0.37
N PRO A 15 -7.27 -11.28 -0.42
CA PRO A 15 -8.66 -10.92 -0.70
C PRO A 15 -9.23 -9.92 0.33
N TYR A 16 -9.01 -10.15 1.62
CA TYR A 16 -9.39 -9.21 2.69
C TYR A 16 -8.69 -7.85 2.51
N TYR A 17 -7.41 -7.86 2.17
CA TYR A 17 -6.67 -6.63 1.88
C TYR A 17 -7.31 -5.85 0.73
N LEU A 18 -7.72 -6.50 -0.36
CA LEU A 18 -8.40 -5.83 -1.47
C LEU A 18 -9.78 -5.29 -1.10
N GLU A 19 -10.50 -5.95 -0.18
CA GLU A 19 -11.76 -5.44 0.38
C GLU A 19 -11.55 -4.15 1.19
N GLU A 20 -10.45 -4.05 1.94
CA GLU A 20 -10.05 -2.81 2.63
C GLU A 20 -9.61 -1.68 1.67
N HIS A 21 -9.51 -1.98 0.36
CA HIS A 21 -9.18 -1.04 -0.71
C HIS A 21 -10.23 -1.12 -1.85
N SER A 22 -11.52 -1.22 -1.49
CA SER A 22 -12.64 -1.30 -2.42
C SER A 22 -12.83 -0.06 -3.30
N ASP A 23 -12.49 1.13 -2.79
CA ASP A 23 -12.56 2.41 -3.47
C ASP A 23 -11.40 2.57 -4.47
N VAL A 24 -11.77 2.98 -5.68
CA VAL A 24 -10.83 3.17 -6.79
C VAL A 24 -9.80 4.26 -6.49
N THR A 25 -10.22 5.34 -5.84
CA THR A 25 -9.33 6.47 -5.49
C THR A 25 -8.36 6.06 -4.40
N CYS A 26 -8.79 5.26 -3.42
CA CYS A 26 -7.91 4.65 -2.43
C CYS A 26 -6.78 3.85 -3.10
N ARG A 27 -7.14 2.91 -3.99
CA ARG A 27 -6.13 2.11 -4.74
C ARG A 27 -5.19 2.98 -5.58
N ARG A 28 -5.71 4.01 -6.25
CA ARG A 28 -4.90 4.96 -7.04
C ARG A 28 -3.91 5.74 -6.17
N LEU A 29 -4.30 6.12 -4.96
CA LEU A 29 -3.40 6.80 -4.03
C LEU A 29 -2.28 5.86 -3.55
N HIS A 30 -2.60 4.62 -3.22
CA HIS A 30 -1.56 3.61 -2.92
C HIS A 30 -0.62 3.44 -4.11
N PHE A 31 -1.18 3.30 -5.32
CA PHE A 31 -0.38 3.18 -6.53
C PHE A 31 0.57 4.36 -6.75
N ALA A 32 0.06 5.59 -6.62
CA ALA A 32 0.86 6.81 -6.74
C ALA A 32 1.95 6.89 -5.67
N GLY A 33 1.63 6.55 -4.42
CA GLY A 33 2.58 6.46 -3.32
C GLY A 33 3.70 5.47 -3.61
N SER A 34 3.37 4.24 -4.00
CA SER A 34 4.35 3.19 -4.34
C SER A 34 5.23 3.58 -5.53
N LEU A 35 4.65 4.20 -6.56
CA LEU A 35 5.42 4.71 -7.70
C LEU A 35 6.40 5.81 -7.28
N LEU A 36 5.97 6.76 -6.45
CA LEU A 36 6.84 7.81 -5.95
C LEU A 36 7.96 7.26 -5.06
N VAL A 37 7.68 6.24 -4.24
CA VAL A 37 8.71 5.53 -3.47
C VAL A 37 9.78 4.98 -4.39
N LEU A 38 9.41 4.29 -5.49
CA LEU A 38 10.37 3.75 -6.46
C LEU A 38 11.18 4.86 -7.15
N VAL A 39 10.53 5.94 -7.59
CA VAL A 39 11.19 7.07 -8.25
C VAL A 39 12.19 7.77 -7.32
N VAL A 40 11.79 8.06 -6.08
CA VAL A 40 12.65 8.72 -5.09
C VAL A 40 13.79 7.79 -4.66
N ALA A 41 13.53 6.50 -4.49
CA ALA A 41 14.58 5.53 -4.17
C ALA A 41 15.63 5.45 -5.30
N ALA A 42 15.20 5.30 -6.54
CA ALA A 42 16.10 5.25 -7.69
C ALA A 42 16.92 6.54 -7.83
N TRP A 43 16.29 7.71 -7.67
CA TRP A 43 16.98 9.00 -7.68
C TRP A 43 17.98 9.14 -6.52
N ALA A 44 17.61 8.77 -5.29
CA ALA A 44 18.49 8.87 -4.13
C ALA A 44 19.73 7.97 -4.26
N LEU A 45 19.55 6.76 -4.80
CA LEU A 45 20.64 5.81 -5.05
C LEU A 45 21.58 6.30 -6.16
N THR A 46 21.03 6.79 -7.29
CA THR A 46 21.83 7.24 -8.44
C THR A 46 22.52 8.59 -8.20
N SER A 47 21.92 9.47 -7.39
CA SER A 47 22.51 10.77 -7.04
C SER A 47 23.41 10.73 -5.80
N GLY A 48 23.53 9.59 -5.13
CA GLY A 48 24.27 9.43 -3.87
C GLY A 48 23.61 10.12 -2.66
N LYS A 49 22.42 10.71 -2.81
CA LYS A 49 21.71 11.43 -1.74
C LYS A 49 20.90 10.48 -0.87
N LEU A 50 21.56 9.50 -0.26
CA LEU A 50 20.95 8.41 0.49
C LEU A 50 20.06 8.86 1.66
N PHE A 51 20.26 10.06 2.20
CA PHE A 51 19.40 10.64 3.23
C PHE A 51 17.92 10.67 2.84
N TRP A 52 17.61 10.85 1.55
CA TRP A 52 16.23 10.84 1.04
C TRP A 52 15.54 9.48 1.13
N LEU A 53 16.27 8.39 1.35
CA LEU A 53 15.66 7.08 1.61
C LEU A 53 14.83 7.07 2.90
N LEU A 54 15.13 7.96 3.86
CA LEU A 54 14.33 8.14 5.07
C LEU A 54 12.93 8.73 4.78
N ALA A 55 12.75 9.38 3.62
CA ALA A 55 11.44 9.93 3.22
C ALA A 55 10.50 8.86 2.65
N LEU A 56 11.00 7.68 2.26
CA LEU A 56 10.19 6.65 1.59
C LEU A 56 8.99 6.18 2.42
N PRO A 57 9.11 5.91 3.74
CA PRO A 57 7.95 5.53 4.55
C PRO A 57 6.92 6.66 4.62
N VAL A 58 7.36 7.91 4.71
CA VAL A 58 6.46 9.08 4.76
C VAL A 58 5.69 9.23 3.46
N ILE A 59 6.36 9.04 2.32
CA ILE A 59 5.72 9.09 0.99
C ILE A 59 4.72 7.94 0.86
N GLY A 60 5.13 6.69 1.11
CA GLY A 60 4.25 5.53 0.98
C GLY A 60 3.02 5.64 1.88
N TYR A 61 3.23 5.81 3.19
CA TYR A 61 2.13 5.88 4.16
C TYR A 61 1.30 7.15 4.04
N GLY A 62 1.89 8.28 3.66
CA GLY A 62 1.16 9.54 3.49
C GLY A 62 0.05 9.42 2.44
N PHE A 63 0.37 8.86 1.27
CA PHE A 63 -0.64 8.63 0.23
C PHE A 63 -1.64 7.54 0.63
N ALA A 64 -1.16 6.42 1.20
CA ALA A 64 -2.01 5.32 1.64
C ALA A 64 -3.05 5.76 2.69
N TRP A 65 -2.61 6.51 3.70
CA TRP A 65 -3.49 7.00 4.77
C TRP A 65 -4.53 8.01 4.26
N VAL A 66 -4.20 8.84 3.28
CA VAL A 66 -5.21 9.69 2.63
C VAL A 66 -6.27 8.82 1.94
N GLY A 67 -5.87 7.74 1.27
CA GLY A 67 -6.79 6.74 0.70
C GLY A 67 -7.74 6.17 1.75
N HIS A 68 -7.16 5.56 2.79
CA HIS A 68 -7.92 4.92 3.85
C HIS A 68 -8.82 5.88 4.63
N PHE A 69 -8.32 7.02 5.10
CA PHE A 69 -9.10 7.87 6.01
C PHE A 69 -10.12 8.74 5.28
N LYS A 70 -9.85 9.15 4.03
CA LYS A 70 -10.74 10.04 3.29
C LYS A 70 -11.73 9.29 2.40
N PHE A 71 -11.29 8.21 1.74
CA PHE A 71 -12.10 7.52 0.74
C PHE A 71 -12.74 6.25 1.32
N GLU A 72 -11.96 5.33 1.87
CA GLU A 72 -12.50 4.09 2.47
C GLU A 72 -13.20 4.34 3.81
N LYS A 73 -12.69 5.30 4.58
CA LYS A 73 -13.08 5.58 5.97
C LYS A 73 -12.88 4.38 6.89
N ASN A 74 -11.85 3.58 6.64
CA ASN A 74 -11.43 2.46 7.48
C ASN A 74 -10.09 2.77 8.18
N ARG A 75 -9.65 1.84 9.04
CA ARG A 75 -8.31 1.88 9.62
C ARG A 75 -7.42 0.92 8.83
N PRO A 76 -6.22 1.34 8.39
CA PRO A 76 -5.29 0.48 7.66
C PRO A 76 -5.06 -0.87 8.34
N ALA A 77 -5.15 -1.94 7.56
CA ALA A 77 -4.83 -3.30 8.01
C ALA A 77 -3.38 -3.41 8.53
N THR A 78 -2.48 -2.50 8.13
CA THR A 78 -1.08 -2.43 8.57
C THR A 78 -0.94 -2.41 10.09
N PHE A 79 -1.91 -1.87 10.83
CA PHE A 79 -1.88 -1.87 12.29
C PHE A 79 -2.05 -3.26 12.92
N LYS A 80 -2.65 -4.21 12.19
CA LYS A 80 -2.87 -5.59 12.64
C LYS A 80 -1.93 -6.58 11.95
N TYR A 81 -1.68 -6.38 10.66
CA TYR A 81 -0.87 -7.25 9.80
C TYR A 81 0.17 -6.42 9.04
N PRO A 82 1.21 -5.88 9.70
CA PRO A 82 2.13 -4.92 9.08
C PRO A 82 2.88 -5.50 7.88
N LEU A 83 3.44 -6.70 8.02
CA LEU A 83 4.21 -7.34 6.95
C LEU A 83 3.33 -7.74 5.76
N TYR A 84 2.14 -8.30 6.03
CA TYR A 84 1.22 -8.66 4.95
C TYR A 84 0.63 -7.43 4.26
N SER A 85 0.37 -6.34 4.99
CA SER A 85 -0.11 -5.10 4.38
C SER A 85 0.94 -4.46 3.49
N LEU A 86 2.20 -4.42 3.94
CA LEU A 86 3.32 -3.96 3.11
C LEU A 86 3.46 -4.81 1.84
N MET A 87 3.37 -6.14 1.96
CA MET A 87 3.39 -7.03 0.81
C MET A 87 2.17 -6.83 -0.09
N GLY A 88 1.00 -6.60 0.51
CA GLY A 88 -0.25 -6.25 -0.16
C GLY A 88 -0.11 -5.01 -1.04
N ASP A 89 0.54 -3.95 -0.55
CA ASP A 89 0.79 -2.73 -1.31
C ASP A 89 1.55 -3.01 -2.61
N TRP A 90 2.58 -3.86 -2.55
CA TRP A 90 3.39 -4.22 -3.72
C TRP A 90 2.66 -5.19 -4.67
N VAL A 91 1.91 -6.15 -4.14
CA VAL A 91 1.13 -7.09 -4.96
C VAL A 91 -0.02 -6.36 -5.65
N MET A 92 -0.72 -5.47 -4.95
CA MET A 92 -1.77 -4.63 -5.53
C MET A 92 -1.19 -3.66 -6.58
N PHE A 93 -0.05 -3.01 -6.29
CA PHE A 93 0.64 -2.18 -7.27
C PHE A 93 0.95 -2.94 -8.56
N ARG A 94 1.51 -4.14 -8.44
CA ARG A 94 1.81 -5.03 -9.58
C ARG A 94 0.53 -5.46 -10.30
N ASP A 95 -0.51 -5.87 -9.59
CA ASP A 95 -1.78 -6.31 -10.17
C ASP A 95 -2.51 -5.17 -10.90
N MET A 96 -2.41 -3.93 -10.42
CA MET A 96 -2.88 -2.74 -11.13
C MET A 96 -2.04 -2.47 -12.38
N LEU A 97 -0.70 -2.57 -12.30
CA LEU A 97 0.19 -2.40 -13.45
C LEU A 97 -0.11 -3.39 -14.58
N VAL A 98 -0.37 -4.66 -14.26
CA VAL A 98 -0.65 -5.71 -15.26
C VAL A 98 -2.15 -5.80 -15.63
N GLY A 99 -2.99 -4.90 -15.12
CA GLY A 99 -4.42 -4.84 -15.44
C GLY A 99 -5.29 -5.93 -14.82
N ARG A 100 -4.81 -6.65 -13.80
CA ARG A 100 -5.62 -7.61 -13.02
C ARG A 100 -6.63 -6.90 -12.11
N ILE A 101 -6.27 -5.72 -11.62
CA ILE A 101 -7.16 -4.84 -10.85
C ILE A 101 -7.48 -3.62 -11.71
N ARG A 102 -8.76 -3.29 -11.81
CA ARG A 102 -9.21 -2.14 -12.60
C ARG A 102 -8.81 -0.83 -11.92
N PHE A 103 -8.19 0.03 -12.73
CA PHE A 103 -7.88 1.42 -12.40
C PHE A 103 -9.11 2.29 -12.29
#